data_AF-A0A0Q5HSA5-F1
#
_entry.id   AF-A0A0Q5HSA5-F1
#
_cell.length_a   1.000
_cell.length_b   1.000
_cell.length_c   1.000
_cell.angle_alpha   90.00
_cell.angle_beta   90.00
_cell.angle_gamma   90.00
#
_symmetry.space_group_name_H-M   'P 1'
#
loop_
_entity.id
_entity.type
_entity.pdbx_description
1 polymer ?
#
loop_
_entity_poly.entity_id
_entity_poly.type
_entity_poly.pdbx_seq_one_letter_code
_entity_poly.pdbx_strand_id
1 'polypeptide(L)'
;MHARFIFFAALLIGAGAADVAAQERTSSYVAPPAPPAPPAPPAPPMPSDLPAPPAPPAPPPPAAIPAPPPLPEVPAEAHAACAGKTDGSRLRFTPGPGETMSGLCKRVDGRMAFQLRSYRKDS
;
A
#
# COMPACT_ATOMS: atom_id res chain seq x y z
N MET A 1 -49.63 -14.74 -2.21
CA MET A 1 -49.79 -15.22 -0.82
C MET A 1 -48.72 -14.54 0.02
N HIS A 2 -49.14 -13.80 1.06
CA HIS A 2 -48.30 -12.99 1.95
C HIS A 2 -47.75 -13.82 3.12
N ALA A 3 -46.48 -13.64 3.48
CA ALA A 3 -45.94 -13.95 4.82
C ALA A 3 -44.72 -13.02 5.06
N ARG A 4 -44.87 -11.85 5.72
CA ARG A 4 -44.81 -11.59 7.18
C ARG A 4 -43.54 -12.16 7.85
N PHE A 5 -42.56 -11.30 8.15
CA PHE A 5 -42.36 -10.57 9.43
C PHE A 5 -41.61 -11.43 10.45
N ILE A 6 -40.36 -11.09 10.82
CA ILE A 6 -39.85 -11.01 12.21
C ILE A 6 -38.62 -10.07 12.25
N PHE A 7 -38.77 -8.95 12.94
CA PHE A 7 -37.72 -8.06 13.46
C PHE A 7 -37.12 -8.68 14.73
N PHE A 8 -35.80 -8.67 14.91
CA PHE A 8 -35.19 -8.74 16.25
C PHE A 8 -33.94 -7.85 16.31
N ALA A 9 -34.04 -6.78 17.09
CA ALA A 9 -32.95 -5.91 17.51
C ALA A 9 -32.42 -6.39 18.87
N ALA A 10 -31.10 -6.40 19.06
CA ALA A 10 -30.50 -6.47 20.39
C ALA A 10 -29.17 -5.69 20.41
N LEU A 11 -29.23 -4.57 21.14
CA LEU A 11 -28.20 -3.62 21.52
C LEU A 11 -27.54 -4.12 22.82
N LEU A 12 -26.22 -3.99 23.02
CA LEU A 12 -25.63 -3.83 24.37
C LEU A 12 -24.17 -3.33 24.32
N ILE A 13 -23.89 -2.43 25.26
CA ILE A 13 -22.78 -1.47 25.40
C ILE A 13 -21.79 -1.98 26.46
N GLY A 14 -20.51 -1.60 26.39
CA GLY A 14 -19.59 -1.71 27.53
C GLY A 14 -18.25 -1.00 27.33
N ALA A 15 -18.05 0.13 28.01
CA ALA A 15 -16.82 0.92 28.08
C ALA A 15 -16.14 0.74 29.45
N GLY A 16 -14.81 0.78 29.51
CA GLY A 16 -14.03 0.82 30.75
C GLY A 16 -12.65 1.43 30.52
N ALA A 17 -12.33 2.49 31.27
CA ALA A 17 -11.08 3.24 31.28
C ALA A 17 -10.44 3.23 32.69
N ALA A 18 -9.28 3.91 32.81
CA ALA A 18 -8.55 4.32 34.03
C ALA A 18 -7.58 3.28 34.63
N ASP A 19 -6.39 3.63 35.14
CA ASP A 19 -5.63 4.89 35.17
C ASP A 19 -4.17 4.60 35.59
N VAL A 20 -3.29 5.54 35.27
CA VAL A 20 -1.85 5.59 35.54
C VAL A 20 -1.57 6.14 36.95
N ALA A 21 -0.61 5.60 37.70
CA ALA A 21 0.25 6.37 38.62
C ALA A 21 1.29 5.49 39.33
N ALA A 22 2.57 5.87 39.28
CA ALA A 22 3.35 6.23 40.47
C ALA A 22 4.80 6.53 40.08
N GLN A 23 5.18 7.76 40.39
CA GLN A 23 6.33 8.52 39.95
C GLN A 23 7.56 8.23 40.81
N GLU A 24 8.72 8.26 40.16
CA GLU A 24 10.05 7.97 40.69
C GLU A 24 10.45 8.87 41.87
N ARG A 25 11.04 8.27 42.91
CA ARG A 25 11.84 8.98 43.92
C ARG A 25 13.25 9.18 43.38
N THR A 26 13.51 10.30 42.73
CA THR A 26 14.87 10.71 42.38
C THR A 26 15.50 11.47 43.55
N SER A 27 16.27 10.73 44.34
CA SER A 27 17.15 11.23 45.41
C SER A 27 18.33 12.00 44.78
N SER A 28 18.38 13.32 44.94
CA SER A 28 19.46 14.14 44.41
C SER A 28 20.71 14.05 45.30
N TYR A 29 21.60 13.12 44.99
CA TYR A 29 22.99 13.15 45.43
C TYR A 29 23.77 14.16 44.58
N VAL A 30 24.34 15.19 45.23
CA VAL A 30 25.20 16.17 44.54
C VAL A 30 26.66 15.71 44.70
N ALA A 31 27.26 15.26 43.59
CA ALA A 31 28.66 14.88 43.54
C ALA A 31 29.58 16.11 43.60
N PRO A 32 30.76 16.02 44.25
CA PRO A 32 31.72 17.12 44.31
C PRO A 32 32.25 17.49 42.91
N PRO A 33 32.69 18.75 42.72
CA PRO A 33 33.16 19.23 41.43
C PRO A 33 34.42 18.48 40.99
N ALA A 34 34.43 18.04 39.73
CA ALA A 34 35.57 17.34 39.15
C ALA A 34 36.79 18.26 39.03
N PRO A 35 38.02 17.73 39.21
CA PRO A 35 39.24 18.49 39.02
C PRO A 35 39.38 18.96 37.55
N PRO A 36 40.13 20.06 37.31
CA PRO A 36 40.35 20.56 35.95
C PRO A 36 41.07 19.51 35.10
N ALA A 37 40.57 19.33 33.87
CA ALA A 37 41.15 18.40 32.93
C ALA A 37 42.58 18.83 32.53
N PRO A 38 43.51 17.88 32.31
CA PRO A 38 44.82 18.19 31.78
C PRO A 38 44.72 18.80 30.36
N PRO A 39 45.71 19.60 29.94
CA PRO A 39 45.75 20.17 28.61
C PRO A 39 45.78 19.06 27.54
N ALA A 40 44.99 19.25 26.47
CA ALA A 40 44.92 18.29 25.38
C ALA A 40 46.28 18.22 24.63
N PRO A 41 46.70 17.01 24.20
CA PRO A 41 47.89 16.87 23.39
C PRO A 41 47.73 17.56 22.02
N PRO A 42 48.84 17.98 21.39
CA PRO A 42 48.81 18.57 20.06
C PRO A 42 48.23 17.58 19.04
N ALA A 43 47.41 18.09 18.12
CA ALA A 43 46.79 17.29 17.07
C ALA A 43 47.86 16.73 16.12
N PRO A 44 47.75 15.46 15.68
CA PRO A 44 48.66 14.90 14.70
C PRO A 44 48.49 15.60 13.33
N PRO A 45 49.57 15.67 12.52
CA PRO A 45 49.47 16.17 11.15
C PRO A 45 48.51 15.29 10.34
N MET A 46 47.60 15.93 9.60
CA MET A 46 46.73 15.21 8.68
C MET A 46 47.54 14.76 7.46
N PRO A 47 47.40 13.51 7.00
CA PRO A 47 48.01 13.08 5.75
C PRO A 47 47.36 13.83 4.57
N SER A 48 48.20 14.40 3.70
CA SER A 48 47.77 15.07 2.48
C SER A 48 47.34 14.07 1.40
N ASP A 49 46.27 14.46 0.71
CA ASP A 49 45.72 13.99 -0.57
C ASP A 49 46.42 12.80 -1.24
N LEU A 50 45.83 11.61 -1.04
CA LEU A 50 46.04 10.50 -1.94
C LEU A 50 45.31 10.78 -3.27
N PRO A 51 45.89 10.44 -4.42
CA PRO A 51 45.22 10.57 -5.72
C PRO A 51 43.91 9.79 -5.73
N ALA A 52 42.84 10.39 -6.25
CA ALA A 52 41.58 9.69 -6.44
C ALA A 52 41.78 8.50 -7.41
N PRO A 53 41.26 7.31 -7.08
CA PRO A 53 41.33 6.17 -7.98
C PRO A 53 40.54 6.45 -9.26
N PRO A 54 40.89 5.81 -10.40
CA PRO A 54 40.17 5.97 -11.65
C PRO A 54 38.71 5.53 -11.50
N ALA A 55 37.80 6.26 -12.15
CA ALA A 55 36.38 5.92 -12.15
C ALA A 55 36.15 4.57 -12.85
N PRO A 56 35.29 3.69 -12.31
CA PRO A 56 34.97 2.42 -12.94
C PRO A 56 34.20 2.64 -14.26
N PRO A 57 34.28 1.68 -15.19
CA PRO A 57 33.50 1.73 -16.44
C PRO A 57 32.00 1.75 -16.15
N ALA A 58 31.25 2.48 -16.98
CA ALA A 58 29.80 2.56 -16.86
C ALA A 58 29.15 1.18 -17.11
N PRO A 59 28.10 0.82 -16.35
CA PRO A 59 27.36 -0.42 -16.60
C PRO A 59 26.65 -0.37 -17.97
N PRO A 60 26.41 -1.55 -18.59
CA PRO A 60 25.65 -1.61 -19.84
C PRO A 60 24.20 -1.12 -19.62
N PRO A 61 23.54 -0.61 -20.68
CA PRO A 61 22.15 -0.21 -20.59
C PRO A 61 21.26 -1.42 -20.24
N PRO A 62 20.16 -1.21 -19.48
CA PRO A 62 19.20 -2.27 -19.19
C PRO A 62 18.66 -2.91 -20.47
N ALA A 63 18.50 -4.23 -20.46
CA ALA A 63 17.82 -4.92 -21.54
C ALA A 63 16.37 -4.43 -21.67
N ALA A 64 15.87 -4.33 -22.91
CA ALA A 64 14.49 -3.94 -23.16
C ALA A 64 13.53 -5.02 -22.63
N ILE A 65 12.50 -4.58 -21.87
CA ILE A 65 11.41 -5.47 -21.44
C ILE A 65 10.48 -5.69 -22.64
N PRO A 66 10.11 -6.93 -22.98
CA PRO A 66 9.15 -7.20 -24.04
C PRO A 66 7.79 -6.56 -23.74
N ALA A 67 7.11 -6.06 -24.78
CA ALA A 67 5.79 -5.47 -24.63
C ALA A 67 4.77 -6.51 -24.13
N PRO A 68 3.83 -6.12 -23.24
CA PRO A 68 2.78 -7.03 -22.78
C PRO A 68 1.87 -7.43 -23.95
N PRO A 69 1.31 -8.66 -23.92
CA PRO A 69 0.37 -9.09 -24.94
C PRO A 69 -0.89 -8.21 -24.98
N PRO A 70 -1.55 -8.08 -26.14
CA PRO A 70 -2.79 -7.31 -26.26
C PRO A 70 -3.90 -7.95 -25.40
N LEU A 71 -4.64 -7.10 -24.69
CA LEU A 71 -5.82 -7.52 -23.93
C LEU A 71 -6.99 -7.83 -24.87
N PRO A 72 -7.88 -8.77 -24.51
CA PRO A 72 -9.07 -9.06 -25.29
C PRO A 72 -10.04 -7.87 -25.31
N GLU A 73 -10.80 -7.77 -26.39
CA GLU A 73 -11.86 -6.78 -26.51
C GLU A 73 -12.99 -7.09 -25.53
N VAL A 74 -13.58 -6.04 -24.95
CA VAL A 74 -14.67 -6.18 -23.98
C VAL A 74 -15.99 -6.33 -24.73
N PRO A 75 -16.73 -7.44 -24.55
CA PRO A 75 -17.99 -7.65 -25.24
C PRO A 75 -19.06 -6.64 -24.79
N ALA A 76 -19.97 -6.28 -25.69
CA ALA A 76 -21.05 -5.32 -25.43
C ALA A 76 -21.95 -5.77 -24.26
N GLU A 77 -22.11 -7.08 -24.10
CA GLU A 77 -22.85 -7.72 -23.01
C GLU A 77 -22.27 -7.36 -21.64
N ALA A 78 -20.95 -7.16 -21.53
CA ALA A 78 -20.31 -6.74 -20.29
C ALA A 78 -20.73 -5.31 -19.90
N HIS A 79 -20.79 -4.41 -20.88
CA HIS A 79 -21.27 -3.05 -20.68
C HIS A 79 -22.76 -3.04 -20.32
N ALA A 80 -23.57 -3.85 -21.01
CA ALA A 80 -24.99 -4.01 -20.72
C ALA A 80 -25.24 -4.58 -19.31
N ALA A 81 -24.42 -5.51 -18.83
CA ALA A 81 -24.50 -6.04 -17.48
C ALA A 81 -24.18 -5.01 -16.38
N CYS A 82 -23.52 -3.90 -16.74
CA CYS A 82 -23.33 -2.75 -15.87
C CYS A 82 -24.51 -1.76 -15.89
N ALA A 83 -25.48 -1.91 -16.79
CA ALA A 83 -26.69 -1.10 -16.78
C ALA A 83 -27.46 -1.33 -15.48
N GLY A 84 -27.74 -0.26 -14.74
CA GLY A 84 -28.41 -0.32 -13.43
C GLY A 84 -27.52 -0.73 -12.25
N LYS A 85 -26.22 -1.00 -12.47
CA LYS A 85 -25.26 -1.16 -11.37
C LYS A 85 -24.77 0.22 -10.88
N THR A 86 -24.32 0.27 -9.64
CA THR A 86 -23.69 1.46 -9.07
C THR A 86 -22.23 1.59 -9.53
N ASP A 87 -21.70 2.82 -9.55
CA ASP A 87 -20.29 3.05 -9.84
C ASP A 87 -19.40 2.28 -8.87
N GLY A 88 -18.39 1.59 -9.41
CA GLY A 88 -17.48 0.74 -8.66
C GLY A 88 -17.99 -0.68 -8.38
N SER A 89 -19.21 -1.03 -8.81
CA SER A 89 -19.71 -2.41 -8.69
C SER A 89 -18.79 -3.39 -9.41
N ARG A 90 -18.44 -4.50 -8.74
CA ARG A 90 -17.66 -5.58 -9.38
C ARG A 90 -18.56 -6.41 -10.29
N LEU A 91 -18.05 -6.72 -11.47
CA LEU A 91 -18.66 -7.65 -12.40
C LEU A 91 -17.61 -8.69 -12.82
N ARG A 92 -18.01 -9.95 -12.86
CA ARG A 92 -17.21 -11.06 -13.38
C ARG A 92 -18.11 -11.88 -14.30
N PHE A 93 -17.59 -12.27 -15.45
CA PHE A 93 -18.28 -13.13 -16.40
C PHE A 93 -17.30 -13.95 -17.22
N THR A 94 -17.83 -14.94 -17.93
CA THR A 94 -17.09 -15.98 -18.62
C THR A 94 -17.44 -15.89 -20.11
N PRO A 95 -16.64 -15.19 -20.94
CA PRO A 95 -16.95 -14.99 -22.37
C PRO A 95 -16.86 -16.29 -23.19
N GLY A 96 -16.05 -17.24 -22.76
CA GLY A 96 -15.86 -18.54 -23.41
C GLY A 96 -15.38 -19.60 -22.42
N PRO A 97 -15.33 -20.88 -22.84
CA PRO A 97 -14.84 -21.96 -21.99
C PRO A 97 -13.42 -21.68 -21.48
N GLY A 98 -13.21 -21.79 -20.16
CA GLY A 98 -11.91 -21.51 -19.53
C GLY A 98 -11.50 -20.04 -19.49
N GLU A 99 -12.36 -19.12 -19.93
CA GLU A 99 -12.06 -17.69 -19.92
C GLU A 99 -12.84 -16.98 -18.81
N THR A 100 -12.18 -16.11 -18.06
CA THR A 100 -12.82 -15.29 -17.04
C THR A 100 -12.38 -13.84 -17.13
N MET A 101 -13.34 -12.96 -17.37
CA MET A 101 -13.18 -11.51 -17.31
C MET A 101 -13.70 -10.99 -15.97
N SER A 102 -12.94 -10.12 -15.32
CA SER A 102 -13.36 -9.43 -14.09
C SER A 102 -13.04 -7.95 -14.20
N GLY A 103 -13.93 -7.12 -13.70
CA GLY A 103 -13.81 -5.69 -13.84
C GLY A 103 -14.77 -4.93 -12.94
N LEU A 104 -14.84 -3.63 -13.19
CA LEU A 104 -15.69 -2.70 -12.44
C LEU A 104 -16.65 -2.01 -13.39
N CYS A 105 -17.89 -1.81 -12.95
CA CYS A 105 -18.81 -0.91 -13.61
C CYS A 105 -18.41 0.52 -13.26
N LYS A 106 -18.06 1.30 -14.28
CA LYS A 106 -17.66 2.70 -14.15
C LYS A 106 -18.57 3.61 -14.95
N ARG A 107 -18.89 4.78 -14.41
CA ARG A 107 -19.61 5.81 -15.13
C ARG A 107 -18.64 6.57 -16.05
N VAL A 108 -18.87 6.48 -17.35
CA VAL A 108 -18.11 7.16 -18.40
C VAL A 108 -19.12 7.93 -19.26
N ASP A 109 -18.94 9.24 -19.39
CA ASP A 109 -19.83 10.12 -20.15
C ASP A 109 -21.32 9.99 -19.76
N GLY A 110 -21.58 9.86 -18.45
CA GLY A 110 -22.92 9.70 -17.91
C GLY A 110 -23.55 8.31 -18.12
N ARG A 111 -22.85 7.37 -18.76
CA ARG A 111 -23.31 6.00 -19.01
C ARG A 111 -22.51 5.00 -18.17
N MET A 112 -23.12 3.89 -17.80
CA MET A 112 -22.40 2.80 -17.13
C MET A 112 -21.67 1.95 -18.17
N ALA A 113 -20.38 1.71 -17.95
CA ALA A 113 -19.52 0.91 -18.79
C ALA A 113 -18.72 -0.08 -17.94
N PHE A 114 -18.44 -1.26 -18.48
CA PHE A 114 -17.54 -2.21 -17.83
C PHE A 114 -16.09 -1.83 -18.14
N GLN A 115 -15.28 -1.74 -17.09
CA GLN A 115 -13.84 -1.54 -17.18
C GLN A 115 -13.14 -2.83 -16.78
N LEU A 116 -12.52 -3.49 -17.75
CA LEU A 116 -11.75 -4.71 -17.52
C LEU A 116 -10.59 -4.44 -16.55
N ARG A 117 -10.43 -5.31 -15.54
CA ARG A 117 -9.34 -5.26 -14.55
C ARG A 117 -8.45 -6.48 -14.62
N SER A 118 -9.05 -7.65 -14.85
CA SER A 118 -8.29 -8.87 -15.06
C SER A 118 -9.00 -9.78 -16.06
N TYR A 119 -8.18 -10.46 -16.84
CA TYR A 119 -8.58 -11.50 -17.76
C TYR A 119 -7.73 -12.73 -17.49
N ARG A 120 -8.36 -13.89 -17.35
CA ARG A 120 -7.69 -15.17 -17.23
C ARG A 120 -8.23 -16.12 -18.28
N LYS A 121 -7.33 -16.85 -18.91
CA LYS A 121 -7.62 -17.94 -19.83
C LYS A 121 -6.86 -19.16 -19.33
N ASP A 122 -7.60 -20.15 -18.88
CA ASP A 122 -7.05 -21.45 -18.49
C ASP A 122 -6.76 -22.20 -19.80
N SER A 123 -5.47 -22.26 -20.18
CA SER A 123 -4.96 -22.89 -21.40
C SER A 123 -4.70 -24.39 -21.20
#